data_AF-A0A4Q7FGK7-F1
#
_entry.id   AF-A0A4Q7FGK7-F1
#
_cell.length_a   1.000
_cell.length_b   1.000
_cell.length_c   1.000
_cell.angle_alpha   90.00
_cell.angle_beta   90.00
_cell.angle_gamma   90.00
#
_symmetry.space_group_name_H-M   'P 1'
#
loop_
_entity.id
_entity.type
_entity.pdbx_description
1 polymer ?
#
loop_
_entity_poly.entity_id
_entity_poly.type
_entity_poly.pdbx_seq_one_letter_code
_entity_poly.pdbx_strand_id
1 'polypeptide(L)'
;RPPIDTELRGLIRRISIDNPLWGAPRIHGELLKLGFEVARSSVAKYMVKRRGPPSQGWRTFLCNHAPDIAAMDLFVVPTIG
;
A
#
# COMPACT_ATOMS: atom_id res chain seq x y z
N ARG A 1 -7.98 3.93 -22.96
CA ARG A 1 -6.87 2.97 -22.81
C ARG A 1 -7.37 1.63 -23.36
N PRO A 2 -6.73 1.07 -24.40
CA PRO A 2 -7.17 -0.21 -24.94
C PRO A 2 -7.17 -1.28 -23.84
N PRO A 3 -8.15 -2.20 -23.86
CA PRO A 3 -8.22 -3.28 -22.88
C PRO A 3 -6.95 -4.12 -22.96
N ILE A 4 -6.27 -4.30 -21.83
CA ILE A 4 -5.15 -5.23 -21.73
C ILE A 4 -5.68 -6.64 -21.91
N ASP A 5 -4.98 -7.39 -22.76
CA ASP A 5 -5.25 -8.78 -23.07
C ASP A 5 -5.40 -9.65 -21.79
N THR A 6 -6.29 -10.63 -21.86
CA THR A 6 -6.67 -11.45 -20.71
C THR A 6 -5.49 -12.30 -20.24
N GLU A 7 -4.61 -12.75 -21.15
CA GLU A 7 -3.44 -13.54 -20.79
C GLU A 7 -2.42 -12.69 -20.04
N LEU A 8 -2.14 -11.47 -20.50
CA LEU A 8 -1.23 -10.55 -19.82
C LEU A 8 -1.72 -10.20 -18.40
N ARG A 9 -3.03 -10.07 -18.22
CA ARG A 9 -3.63 -9.89 -16.90
C ARG A 9 -3.43 -11.13 -16.01
N GLY A 10 -3.60 -12.32 -16.57
CA GLY A 10 -3.33 -13.59 -15.90
C GLY A 10 -1.87 -13.71 -15.46
N LEU A 11 -0.94 -13.33 -16.35
CA LEU A 11 0.50 -13.30 -16.08
C LEU A 11 0.86 -12.36 -14.94
N ILE A 12 0.37 -11.11 -14.97
CA ILE A 12 0.60 -10.14 -13.87
C ILE A 12 0.13 -10.71 -12.52
N ARG A 13 -1.06 -11.33 -12.48
CA ARG A 13 -1.58 -11.95 -11.26
C ARG A 13 -0.72 -13.10 -10.79
N ARG A 14 -0.27 -13.97 -11.69
CA ARG A 14 0.59 -15.11 -11.37
C ARG A 14 1.92 -14.65 -10.77
N ILE A 15 2.64 -13.76 -11.45
CA ILE A 15 3.91 -13.19 -10.96
C ILE A 15 3.70 -12.54 -9.59
N SER A 16 2.60 -11.80 -9.38
CA SER A 16 2.27 -11.14 -8.11
C SER A 16 1.98 -12.11 -6.96
N ILE A 17 1.42 -13.30 -7.25
CA ILE A 17 1.17 -14.35 -6.24
C ILE A 17 2.49 -15.03 -5.88
N ASP A 18 3.23 -15.45 -6.90
CA ASP A 18 4.47 -16.22 -6.78
C ASP A 18 5.61 -15.37 -6.17
N ASN A 19 5.55 -14.04 -6.29
CA ASN A 19 6.56 -13.11 -5.78
C ASN A 19 5.95 -12.06 -4.82
N PRO A 20 5.67 -12.42 -3.56
CA PRO A 20 5.00 -11.57 -2.57
C PRO A 20 5.62 -10.19 -2.34
N LEU A 21 6.95 -10.13 -2.43
CA LEU A 21 7.75 -8.97 -2.06
C LEU A 21 7.94 -8.01 -3.24
N TRP A 22 7.47 -8.36 -4.43
CA TRP A 22 7.69 -7.56 -5.62
C TRP A 22 6.60 -6.51 -5.79
N GLY A 23 7.02 -5.24 -5.85
CA GLY A 23 6.15 -4.13 -6.20
C GLY A 23 5.94 -4.00 -7.71
N ALA A 24 4.98 -3.14 -8.10
CA ALA A 24 4.68 -2.85 -9.49
C ALA A 24 5.90 -2.41 -10.34
N PRO A 25 6.88 -1.61 -9.83
CA PRO A 25 8.06 -1.25 -10.61
C PRO A 25 8.92 -2.46 -11.02
N ARG A 26 9.06 -3.47 -10.14
CA ARG A 26 9.86 -4.66 -10.41
C ARG A 26 9.17 -5.59 -11.40
N ILE A 27 7.88 -5.88 -11.17
CA ILE A 27 7.08 -6.71 -12.10
C ILE A 27 7.03 -6.08 -13.49
N HIS A 28 6.89 -4.75 -13.57
CA HIS A 28 6.97 -4.03 -14.84
C HIS A 28 8.31 -4.21 -15.55
N GLY A 29 9.43 -4.15 -14.83
CA GLY A 29 10.76 -4.40 -15.39
C GLY A 29 10.89 -5.80 -15.98
N GLU A 30 10.33 -6.82 -15.31
CA GLU A 30 10.33 -8.18 -15.83
C GLU A 30 9.43 -8.33 -17.07
N LEU A 31 8.27 -7.67 -17.09
CA LEU A 31 7.38 -7.66 -18.26
C LEU A 31 8.03 -6.98 -19.47
N LEU A 32 8.79 -5.89 -19.26
CA LEU A 32 9.56 -5.25 -20.33
C LEU A 32 10.60 -6.19 -20.92
N LYS A 33 11.32 -6.96 -20.09
CA LYS A 33 12.30 -7.96 -20.57
C LYS A 33 11.65 -9.06 -21.41
N LEU A 34 10.38 -9.37 -21.14
CA LEU A 34 9.58 -10.33 -21.92
C LEU A 34 8.93 -9.72 -23.17
N GLY A 35 9.18 -8.44 -23.46
CA GLY A 35 8.65 -7.74 -24.63
C GLY A 35 7.25 -7.12 -24.44
N PHE A 36 6.73 -7.07 -23.22
CA PHE A 36 5.44 -6.44 -22.93
C PHE A 36 5.59 -4.95 -22.60
N GLU A 37 5.05 -4.09 -23.46
CA GLU A 37 4.94 -2.66 -23.19
C GLU A 37 3.63 -2.33 -22.46
N VAL A 38 3.68 -2.30 -21.13
CA VAL A 38 2.54 -1.92 -20.28
C VAL A 38 2.90 -0.83 -19.30
N ALA A 39 1.99 0.11 -19.05
CA ALA A 39 2.23 1.12 -18.02
C ALA A 39 2.31 0.48 -16.62
N ARG A 40 3.24 0.96 -15.78
CA ARG A 40 3.35 0.56 -14.34
C ARG A 40 2.03 0.62 -13.58
N SER A 41 1.17 1.60 -13.88
CA SER A 41 -0.17 1.72 -13.27
C SER A 41 -1.13 0.59 -13.67
N SER A 42 -1.01 0.05 -14.89
CA SER A 42 -1.75 -1.14 -15.30
C SER A 42 -1.29 -2.37 -14.52
N VAL A 43 0.02 -2.52 -14.31
CA VAL A 43 0.57 -3.61 -13.50
C VAL A 43 0.01 -3.54 -12.09
N ALA A 44 0.10 -2.37 -11.44
CA ALA A 44 -0.45 -2.15 -10.11
C ALA A 44 -1.96 -2.45 -10.01
N LYS A 45 -2.74 -2.11 -11.05
CA LYS A 45 -4.18 -2.40 -11.10
C LYS A 45 -4.49 -3.90 -11.05
N TYR A 46 -3.65 -4.73 -11.68
CA TYR A 46 -3.88 -6.17 -11.81
C TYR A 46 -3.07 -7.04 -10.84
N MET A 47 -2.15 -6.45 -10.07
CA MET A 47 -1.50 -7.12 -8.95
C MET A 47 -2.52 -7.59 -7.92
N VAL A 48 -2.21 -8.69 -7.23
CA VAL A 48 -3.04 -9.20 -6.14
C VAL A 48 -2.86 -8.30 -4.93
N LYS A 49 -3.95 -7.70 -4.46
CA LYS A 49 -3.96 -6.91 -3.22
C LYS A 49 -3.85 -7.85 -2.03
N ARG A 50 -2.74 -7.75 -1.29
CA ARG A 50 -2.62 -8.38 0.03
C ARG A 50 -3.20 -7.43 1.06
N ARG A 51 -4.21 -7.88 1.81
CA ARG A 51 -4.67 -7.14 2.99
C ARG A 51 -3.78 -7.58 4.15
N GLY A 52 -3.11 -6.62 4.79
CA GLY A 52 -2.53 -6.84 6.10
C GLY A 52 -3.63 -7.03 7.16
N PRO A 53 -3.24 -7.29 8.42
CA PRO A 53 -4.18 -7.19 9.53
C PRO A 53 -4.91 -5.85 9.46
N PRO A 54 -6.20 -5.80 9.86
CA PRO A 54 -6.92 -4.54 9.91
C PRO A 54 -6.13 -3.54 10.78
N SER A 55 -6.15 -2.27 10.39
CA SER A 55 -5.62 -1.21 11.24
C SER A 55 -6.34 -1.23 12.59
N GLN A 56 -5.65 -0.84 13.66
CA GLN A 56 -6.30 -0.67 14.97
C GLN A 56 -7.49 0.28 14.83
N GLY A 57 -8.59 -0.06 15.50
CA GLY A 57 -9.76 0.81 15.55
C GLY A 57 -9.48 2.08 16.35
N TRP A 58 -10.29 3.13 16.13
CA TRP A 58 -10.18 4.40 16.83
C TRP A 58 -10.15 4.27 18.36
N ARG A 59 -10.95 3.36 18.93
CA ARG A 59 -10.94 3.10 20.38
C ARG A 59 -9.58 2.61 20.87
N THR A 60 -8.97 1.65 20.18
CA THR A 60 -7.65 1.11 20.54
C THR A 60 -6.57 2.17 20.37
N PHE A 61 -6.61 2.93 19.27
CA PHE A 61 -5.71 4.05 19.05
C PHE A 61 -5.78 5.08 20.20
N LEU A 62 -6.99 5.51 20.58
CA LEU A 62 -7.18 6.46 21.67
C LEU A 62 -6.72 5.91 23.01
N CYS A 63 -7.00 4.64 23.33
CA CYS A 63 -6.48 4.02 24.56
C CYS A 63 -4.95 3.99 24.59
N ASN A 64 -4.31 3.69 23.46
CA ASN A 64 -2.85 3.64 23.37
C ASN A 64 -2.21 5.02 23.50
N HIS A 65 -2.87 6.08 23.04
CA HIS A 65 -2.33 7.46 23.02
C HIS A 65 -2.90 8.40 24.09
N ALA A 66 -3.87 7.94 24.91
CA ALA A 66 -4.46 8.75 25.97
C ALA A 66 -3.42 9.36 26.94
N PRO A 67 -2.35 8.64 27.35
CA PRO A 67 -1.31 9.24 28.20
C PRO A 67 -0.57 10.41 27.54
N ASP A 68 -0.22 10.28 26.25
CA ASP A 68 0.51 11.31 25.50
C ASP A 68 -0.37 12.55 25.29
N ILE A 69 -1.66 12.34 24.99
CA ILE A 69 -2.64 13.43 24.82
C ILE A 69 -2.85 14.17 26.15
N ALA A 70 -3.01 13.44 27.26
CA ALA A 70 -3.20 14.04 28.58
C ALA A 70 -1.98 14.88 29.02
N ALA A 71 -0.77 14.41 28.71
CA ALA A 71 0.44 15.17 29.00
C ALA A 71 0.43 16.54 28.28
N MET A 72 0.05 16.61 27.00
CA MET A 72 0.01 17.86 26.25
C MET A 72 -0.98 18.89 26.82
N ASP A 73 -2.14 18.44 27.32
CA ASP A 73 -3.19 19.32 27.87
C ASP A 73 -2.80 19.93 29.23
N LEU A 74 -1.99 19.21 30.01
CA LEU A 74 -1.58 19.61 31.37
C LEU A 74 -0.34 20.50 31.42
N PHE A 75 0.40 20.65 30.32
CA PHE A 75 1.55 21.55 30.21
C PHE A 75 1.18 22.85 29.46
N VAL A 76 0.22 23.61 29.98
CA VAL A 76 0.03 25.00 29.56
C VAL A 76 0.98 25.88 30.37
N VAL A 77 1.98 26.48 29.71
CA VAL A 77 2.82 27.51 30.31
C VAL A 77 1.96 28.77 30.50
N PRO A 78 1.75 29.27 31.73
CA PRO A 78 1.13 30.56 31.92
C PRO A 78 2.11 31.62 31.44
N THR A 79 1.84 32.25 30.29
CA THR A 79 2.50 33.50 29.93
C THR A 79 1.90 34.60 30.79
N ILE A 80 2.62 34.98 31.85
CA ILE A 80 2.30 36.15 32.69
C ILE A 80 2.53 37.39 31.84
N GLY A 81 1.51 38.25 31.73
CA GLY A 81 1.58 39.58 31.09
C GLY A 81 2.20 40.64 31.99
#